data_AF-A0A957FDN6-F1
#
_entry.id   AF-A0A957FDN6-F1
#
_cell.length_a   1.000
_cell.length_b   1.000
_cell.length_c   1.000
_cell.angle_alpha   90.00
_cell.angle_beta   90.00
_cell.angle_gamma   90.00
#
_symmetry.space_group_name_H-M   'P 1'
#
loop_
_entity.id
_entity.type
_entity.pdbx_description
1 polymer ?
#
loop_
_entity_poly.entity_id
_entity_poly.type
_entity_poly.pdbx_seq_one_letter_code
_entity_poly.pdbx_strand_id
1 'polypeptide(L)'
;VPIPPDRVQDPPAVNQPEIAHLVGRDPERTPMQWDDGENAGFCAPGVTPWLPVHENNTAVNVTSQQAHQDSMLNLTRSLLQLRRDHPALHTGDFQSIEAPEGTFAYLRRHNDQQFLIILNFTDRSIEWALPYPIDQIVLSTIGDPTKINGDILHLHPNEGVLLAL
;
A
#
# COMPACT_ATOMS: atom_id res chain seq x y z
N VAL A 1 -5.74 -6.85 -14.32
CA VAL A 1 -5.37 -7.81 -15.39
C VAL A 1 -6.43 -7.75 -16.47
N PRO A 2 -6.08 -7.49 -17.74
CA PRO A 2 -7.02 -7.63 -18.85
C PRO A 2 -7.48 -9.08 -18.97
N ILE A 3 -8.80 -9.32 -19.01
CA ILE A 3 -9.38 -10.65 -19.15
C ILE A 3 -9.85 -10.83 -20.61
N PRO A 4 -9.30 -11.80 -21.36
CA PRO A 4 -9.76 -12.09 -22.72
C PRO A 4 -11.27 -12.41 -22.74
N PRO A 5 -12.04 -11.94 -23.74
CA PRO A 5 -13.49 -12.16 -23.79
C PRO A 5 -13.92 -13.63 -23.68
N ASP A 6 -13.15 -14.54 -24.27
CA ASP A 6 -13.38 -15.99 -24.25
C ASP A 6 -13.04 -16.64 -22.90
N ARG A 7 -12.42 -15.89 -21.98
CA ARG A 7 -12.03 -16.34 -20.64
C ARG A 7 -12.78 -15.62 -19.52
N VAL A 8 -13.73 -14.75 -19.84
CA VAL A 8 -14.60 -14.12 -18.84
C VAL A 8 -15.43 -15.19 -18.14
N GLN A 9 -15.42 -15.18 -16.81
CA GLN A 9 -16.10 -16.14 -15.95
C GLN A 9 -17.19 -15.48 -15.10
N ASP A 10 -17.08 -14.17 -14.82
CA ASP A 10 -17.99 -13.49 -13.92
C ASP A 10 -19.40 -13.37 -14.54
N PRO A 11 -20.47 -13.91 -13.92
CA PRO A 11 -21.79 -13.94 -14.55
C PRO A 11 -22.34 -12.57 -14.98
N PRO A 12 -22.17 -11.47 -14.22
CA PRO A 12 -22.54 -10.14 -14.69
C PRO A 12 -21.85 -9.71 -16.00
N ALA A 13 -20.56 -10.05 -16.16
CA ALA A 13 -19.79 -9.71 -17.35
C ALA A 13 -20.10 -10.64 -18.53
N VAL A 14 -20.32 -11.93 -18.27
CA VAL A 14 -20.77 -12.89 -19.29
C VAL A 14 -22.12 -12.50 -19.88
N ASN A 15 -23.06 -12.06 -19.03
CA ASN A 15 -24.42 -11.71 -19.45
C ASN A 15 -24.52 -10.32 -20.09
N GLN A 16 -23.51 -9.46 -19.93
CA GLN A 16 -23.48 -8.08 -20.43
C GLN A 16 -22.08 -7.74 -21.00
N PRO A 17 -21.66 -8.41 -22.09
CA PRO A 17 -20.30 -8.30 -22.62
C PRO A 17 -19.90 -6.87 -23.02
N GLU A 18 -20.86 -6.04 -23.43
CA GLU A 18 -20.68 -4.64 -23.82
C GLU A 18 -20.20 -3.73 -22.67
N ILE A 19 -20.53 -4.09 -21.42
CA ILE A 19 -20.13 -3.36 -20.22
C ILE A 19 -19.33 -4.24 -19.25
N ALA A 20 -18.77 -5.36 -19.72
CA ALA A 20 -18.01 -6.31 -18.90
C ALA A 20 -16.86 -5.65 -18.10
N HIS A 21 -16.24 -4.61 -18.65
CA HIS A 21 -15.17 -3.84 -17.97
C HIS A 21 -15.67 -2.98 -16.79
N LEU A 22 -16.98 -2.71 -16.71
CA LEU A 22 -17.60 -1.94 -15.62
C LEU A 22 -18.20 -2.86 -14.55
N VAL A 23 -18.81 -3.97 -14.97
CA VAL A 23 -19.56 -4.87 -14.08
C VAL A 23 -18.79 -6.13 -13.67
N GLY A 24 -17.74 -6.46 -14.42
CA GLY A 24 -16.95 -7.67 -14.23
C GLY A 24 -15.97 -7.56 -13.08
N ARG A 25 -15.83 -8.67 -12.35
CA ARG A 25 -14.97 -8.80 -11.16
C ARG A 25 -13.80 -9.75 -11.37
N ASP A 26 -13.63 -10.25 -12.59
CA ASP A 26 -12.57 -11.20 -12.92
C ASP A 26 -11.14 -10.62 -12.78
N PRO A 27 -10.86 -9.35 -13.09
CA PRO A 27 -9.54 -8.77 -12.86
C PRO A 27 -9.03 -8.91 -11.41
N GLU A 28 -9.92 -8.85 -10.43
CA GLU A 28 -9.65 -8.97 -8.99
C GLU A 28 -9.57 -10.43 -8.51
N ARG A 29 -9.90 -11.40 -9.38
CA ARG A 29 -9.90 -12.84 -9.06
C ARG A 29 -8.83 -13.62 -9.80
N THR A 30 -7.98 -12.92 -10.55
CA THR A 30 -6.86 -13.56 -11.22
C THR A 30 -5.96 -14.29 -10.22
N PRO A 31 -5.26 -15.36 -10.67
CA PRO A 31 -4.47 -16.19 -9.77
C PRO A 31 -3.40 -15.39 -9.01
N MET A 32 -3.16 -15.79 -7.77
CA MET A 32 -2.11 -15.19 -6.93
C MET A 32 -0.73 -15.41 -7.56
N GLN A 33 0.11 -14.38 -7.53
CA GLN A 33 1.46 -14.41 -8.10
C GLN A 33 2.47 -14.77 -7.02
N TRP A 34 2.77 -16.06 -6.84
CA TRP A 34 3.68 -16.56 -5.80
C TRP A 34 5.15 -16.35 -6.18
N ASP A 35 5.51 -16.65 -7.42
CA ASP A 35 6.87 -16.53 -7.96
C ASP A 35 6.87 -16.06 -9.42
N ASP A 36 8.05 -16.04 -10.05
CA ASP A 36 8.28 -15.66 -11.45
C ASP A 36 8.22 -16.85 -12.43
N GLY A 37 7.82 -18.04 -11.95
CA GLY A 37 7.71 -19.25 -12.74
C GLY A 37 6.43 -19.32 -13.59
N GLU A 38 6.23 -20.47 -14.25
CA GLU A 38 5.01 -20.75 -15.00
C GLU A 38 3.77 -20.59 -14.10
N ASN A 39 2.73 -19.93 -14.62
CA ASN A 39 1.52 -19.58 -13.86
C ASN A 39 1.79 -18.81 -12.55
N ALA A 40 2.95 -18.15 -12.43
CA ALA A 40 3.42 -17.50 -11.20
C ALA A 40 3.41 -18.42 -9.97
N GLY A 41 3.65 -19.73 -10.16
CA GLY A 41 3.64 -20.71 -9.08
C GLY A 41 2.24 -21.04 -8.53
N PHE A 42 1.16 -20.55 -9.16
CA PHE A 42 -0.20 -20.78 -8.69
C PHE A 42 -0.68 -22.22 -8.89
N CYS A 43 -0.32 -22.84 -10.00
CA CYS A 43 -0.66 -24.23 -10.32
C CYS A 43 0.50 -24.92 -11.03
N ALA A 44 0.46 -26.24 -11.10
CA ALA A 44 1.53 -27.05 -11.69
C ALA A 44 1.78 -26.67 -13.17
N PRO A 45 3.03 -26.80 -13.66
CA PRO A 45 3.35 -26.64 -15.07
C PRO A 45 2.44 -27.45 -15.99
N GLY A 46 2.02 -26.87 -17.11
CA GLY A 46 1.11 -27.48 -18.07
C GLY A 46 -0.38 -27.44 -17.68
N VAL A 47 -0.73 -26.92 -16.49
CA VAL A 47 -2.12 -26.67 -16.11
C VAL A 47 -2.52 -25.26 -16.53
N THR A 48 -3.62 -25.11 -17.27
CA THR A 48 -4.19 -23.79 -17.56
C THR A 48 -5.02 -23.29 -16.37
N PRO A 49 -4.66 -22.17 -15.72
CA PRO A 49 -5.48 -21.62 -14.64
C PRO A 49 -6.82 -21.12 -15.16
N TRP A 50 -7.83 -21.09 -14.29
CA TRP A 50 -9.21 -20.72 -14.66
C TRP A 50 -9.33 -19.26 -15.15
N LEU A 51 -8.46 -18.37 -14.68
CA LEU A 51 -8.25 -17.00 -15.20
C LEU A 51 -6.77 -16.77 -15.54
N PRO A 52 -6.44 -15.82 -16.43
CA PRO A 52 -5.05 -15.51 -16.77
C PRO A 52 -4.30 -14.91 -15.58
N VAL A 53 -3.01 -15.20 -15.50
CA VAL A 53 -2.06 -14.52 -14.61
C VAL A 53 -1.62 -13.19 -15.27
N HIS A 54 -1.35 -12.14 -14.50
CA HIS A 54 -0.83 -10.90 -15.07
C HIS A 54 0.58 -11.12 -15.64
N GLU A 55 0.88 -10.49 -16.77
CA GLU A 55 2.23 -10.49 -17.37
C GLU A 55 3.32 -9.87 -16.49
N ASN A 56 2.95 -9.16 -15.41
CA ASN A 56 3.92 -8.51 -14.53
C ASN A 56 4.43 -9.45 -13.42
N ASN A 57 4.04 -10.73 -13.43
CA ASN A 57 4.43 -11.69 -12.39
C ASN A 57 5.94 -11.81 -12.20
N THR A 58 6.74 -11.61 -13.26
CA THR A 58 8.20 -11.62 -13.20
C THR A 58 8.76 -10.50 -12.35
N ALA A 59 8.03 -9.38 -12.23
CA ALA A 59 8.41 -8.24 -11.39
C ALA A 59 7.65 -8.20 -10.06
N VAL A 60 6.35 -8.52 -10.07
CA VAL A 60 5.43 -8.37 -8.94
C VAL A 60 4.94 -9.75 -8.50
N ASN A 61 5.68 -10.41 -7.62
CA ASN A 61 5.26 -11.68 -7.02
C ASN A 61 5.67 -11.76 -5.54
N VAL A 62 5.12 -12.73 -4.81
CA VAL A 62 5.39 -12.89 -3.37
C VAL A 62 6.88 -13.10 -3.11
N THR A 63 7.54 -13.97 -3.86
CA THR A 63 8.97 -14.28 -3.68
C THR A 63 9.85 -13.05 -3.81
N SER A 64 9.67 -12.28 -4.89
CA SER A 64 10.35 -11.00 -5.13
C SER A 64 10.06 -10.00 -4.01
N GLN A 65 8.77 -9.77 -3.69
CA GLN A 65 8.41 -8.82 -2.64
C GLN A 65 8.91 -9.24 -1.25
N GLN A 66 9.03 -10.53 -0.96
CA GLN A 66 9.63 -10.99 0.30
C GLN A 66 11.10 -10.62 0.40
N ALA A 67 11.85 -10.70 -0.69
CA ALA A 67 13.28 -10.41 -0.74
C ALA A 67 13.60 -8.90 -0.65
N HIS A 68 12.71 -8.04 -1.15
CA HIS A 68 12.89 -6.58 -1.16
C HIS A 68 12.27 -5.91 0.07
N GLN A 69 13.09 -5.23 0.88
CA GLN A 69 12.64 -4.64 2.16
C GLN A 69 11.64 -3.49 1.97
N ASP A 70 11.77 -2.75 0.87
CA ASP A 70 10.93 -1.62 0.45
C ASP A 70 9.69 -2.06 -0.36
N SER A 71 9.41 -3.36 -0.43
CA SER A 71 8.23 -3.87 -1.12
C SER A 71 6.92 -3.56 -0.39
N MET A 72 5.82 -3.55 -1.12
CA MET A 72 4.47 -3.38 -0.55
C MET A 72 4.13 -4.47 0.48
N LEU A 73 4.56 -5.71 0.23
CA LEU A 73 4.39 -6.82 1.17
C LEU A 73 5.11 -6.56 2.50
N ASN A 74 6.38 -6.15 2.46
CA ASN A 74 7.17 -5.92 3.67
C ASN A 74 6.73 -4.62 4.37
N LEU A 75 6.35 -3.57 3.64
CA LEU A 75 5.69 -2.39 4.18
C LEU A 75 4.41 -2.77 4.96
N THR A 76 3.56 -3.60 4.37
CA THR A 76 2.31 -4.06 5.01
C THR A 76 2.60 -4.86 6.28
N ARG A 77 3.62 -5.73 6.27
CA ARG A 77 4.05 -6.49 7.46
C ARG A 77 4.54 -5.55 8.57
N SER A 78 5.36 -4.55 8.23
CA SER A 78 5.84 -3.54 9.17
C SER A 78 4.69 -2.75 9.79
N LEU A 79 3.72 -2.30 8.99
CA LEU A 79 2.53 -1.60 9.47
C LEU A 79 1.67 -2.48 10.41
N LEU A 80 1.47 -3.75 10.06
CA LEU A 80 0.74 -4.69 10.90
C LEU A 80 1.46 -4.98 12.22
N GLN A 81 2.80 -5.03 12.20
CA GLN A 81 3.60 -5.19 13.41
C GLN A 81 3.48 -3.95 14.31
N LEU A 82 3.69 -2.75 13.76
CA LEU A 82 3.51 -1.48 14.47
C LEU A 82 2.12 -1.36 15.10
N ARG A 83 1.07 -1.73 14.36
CA ARG A 83 -0.31 -1.71 14.88
C ARG A 83 -0.51 -2.65 16.07
N ARG A 84 0.18 -3.80 16.12
CA ARG A 84 0.09 -4.76 17.23
C ARG A 84 0.87 -4.28 18.44
N ASP A 85 2.04 -3.69 18.22
CA ASP A 85 2.97 -3.31 19.28
C ASP A 85 2.58 -1.98 19.96
N HIS A 86 1.81 -1.14 19.27
CA HIS A 86 1.43 0.18 19.75
C HIS A 86 -0.10 0.35 19.86
N PRO A 87 -0.69 0.23 21.07
CA PRO A 87 -2.11 0.49 21.31
C PRO A 87 -2.62 1.82 20.74
N ALA A 88 -1.79 2.88 20.72
CA ALA A 88 -2.14 4.14 20.07
C ALA A 88 -2.58 3.97 18.61
N LEU A 89 -1.92 3.10 17.84
CA LEU A 89 -2.23 2.84 16.43
C LEU A 89 -3.44 1.91 16.23
N HIS A 90 -3.88 1.20 17.27
CA HIS A 90 -5.03 0.31 17.21
C HIS A 90 -6.29 0.93 17.83
N THR A 91 -6.27 1.19 19.14
CA THR A 91 -7.41 1.62 19.96
C THR A 91 -7.27 3.05 20.47
N GLY A 92 -6.14 3.71 20.20
CA GLY A 92 -5.92 5.09 20.60
C GLY A 92 -6.86 6.09 19.93
N ASP A 93 -7.03 7.23 20.58
CA ASP A 93 -7.83 8.34 20.09
C ASP A 93 -7.31 8.84 18.74
N PHE A 94 -8.21 9.42 17.95
CA PHE A 94 -7.93 9.99 16.65
C PHE A 94 -8.17 11.51 16.69
N GLN A 95 -7.23 12.28 16.16
CA GLN A 95 -7.39 13.72 15.96
C GLN A 95 -6.85 14.11 14.58
N SER A 96 -7.71 14.63 13.70
CA SER A 96 -7.27 15.20 12.42
C SER A 96 -6.45 16.47 12.67
N ILE A 97 -5.41 16.67 11.87
CA ILE A 97 -4.55 17.85 11.89
C ILE A 97 -4.72 18.60 10.57
N GLU A 98 -4.78 19.93 10.66
CA GLU A 98 -4.74 20.77 9.46
C GLU A 98 -3.37 20.62 8.79
N ALA A 99 -3.39 20.31 7.51
CA ALA A 99 -2.20 19.97 6.75
C ALA A 99 -2.24 20.68 5.38
N PRO A 100 -1.08 20.84 4.70
CA PRO A 100 -1.02 21.43 3.38
C PRO A 100 -1.99 20.78 2.37
N GLU A 101 -2.38 21.51 1.34
CA GLU A 101 -3.27 21.01 0.30
C GLU A 101 -2.74 19.70 -0.32
N GLY A 102 -3.63 18.72 -0.49
CA GLY A 102 -3.27 17.40 -1.02
C GLY A 102 -2.57 16.49 -0.01
N THR A 103 -2.44 16.90 1.25
CA THR A 103 -1.98 16.04 2.35
C THR A 103 -3.09 15.71 3.32
N PHE A 104 -2.93 14.59 4.02
CA PHE A 104 -3.76 14.23 5.15
C PHE A 104 -2.88 13.88 6.34
N ALA A 105 -3.11 14.55 7.48
CA ALA A 105 -2.37 14.31 8.69
C ALA A 105 -3.30 14.10 9.88
N TYR A 106 -2.92 13.20 10.78
CA TYR A 106 -3.68 12.94 11.99
C TYR A 106 -2.80 12.36 13.09
N LEU A 107 -3.22 12.61 14.33
CA LEU A 107 -2.62 12.05 15.53
C LEU A 107 -3.35 10.81 15.98
N ARG A 108 -2.56 9.88 16.53
CA ARG A 108 -3.04 8.73 17.30
C ARG A 108 -2.41 8.74 18.68
N ARG A 109 -3.23 8.66 19.74
CA ARG A 109 -2.79 8.79 21.13
C ARG A 109 -3.37 7.70 22.01
N HIS A 110 -2.56 7.15 22.91
CA HIS A 110 -3.02 6.26 23.97
C HIS A 110 -2.01 6.25 25.12
N ASN A 111 -2.43 6.75 26.29
CA ASN A 111 -1.54 7.02 27.43
C ASN A 111 -0.32 7.86 26.99
N ASP A 112 0.89 7.39 27.26
CA ASP A 112 2.15 8.07 26.93
C ASP A 112 2.60 7.84 25.47
N GLN A 113 1.86 7.07 24.67
CA GLN A 113 2.17 6.87 23.24
C GLN A 113 1.44 7.89 22.38
N GLN A 114 2.21 8.62 21.55
CA GLN A 114 1.68 9.56 20.57
C GLN A 114 2.38 9.38 19.22
N PHE A 115 1.58 9.28 18.16
CA PHE A 115 2.06 9.20 16.79
C PHE A 115 1.42 10.26 15.92
N LEU A 116 2.21 10.86 15.02
CA LEU A 116 1.75 11.69 13.92
C LEU A 116 1.89 10.90 12.62
N ILE A 117 0.78 10.75 11.90
CA ILE A 117 0.72 10.09 10.60
C ILE A 117 0.45 11.18 9.56
N ILE A 118 1.24 11.18 8.49
CA ILE A 118 1.16 12.18 7.41
C ILE A 118 1.18 11.43 6.09
N LEU A 119 0.24 11.73 5.21
CA LEU A 119 0.10 11.13 3.88
C LEU A 119 0.10 12.24 2.84
N ASN A 120 1.02 12.19 1.88
CA ASN A 120 1.00 13.03 0.69
C ASN A 120 0.26 12.31 -0.42
N PHE A 121 -0.92 12.82 -0.82
CA PHE A 121 -1.72 12.26 -1.92
C PHE A 121 -1.42 12.93 -3.27
N THR A 122 -0.35 13.72 -3.35
CA THR A 122 0.05 14.41 -4.57
C THR A 122 1.26 13.77 -5.23
N ASP A 123 1.45 14.10 -6.49
CA ASP A 123 2.62 13.78 -7.30
C ASP A 123 3.78 14.77 -7.11
N ARG A 124 3.69 15.66 -6.11
CA ARG A 124 4.68 16.71 -5.83
C ARG A 124 5.25 16.57 -4.43
N SER A 125 6.50 17.03 -4.25
CA SER A 125 7.09 17.14 -2.91
C SER A 125 6.43 18.26 -2.12
N ILE A 126 6.34 18.08 -0.81
CA ILE A 126 5.71 19.02 0.10
C ILE A 126 6.68 19.33 1.24
N GLU A 127 6.85 20.61 1.51
CA GLU A 127 7.58 21.08 2.69
C GLU A 127 6.56 21.57 3.72
N TRP A 128 6.68 21.07 4.94
CA TRP A 128 5.74 21.41 5.99
C TRP A 128 6.45 21.65 7.32
N ALA A 129 6.27 22.85 7.87
CA ALA A 129 6.69 23.15 9.23
C ALA A 129 5.77 22.43 10.23
N LEU A 130 6.32 21.45 10.96
CA LEU A 130 5.54 20.61 11.84
C LEU A 130 5.14 21.35 13.12
N PRO A 131 3.88 21.19 13.59
CA PRO A 131 3.42 21.82 14.81
C PRO A 131 3.84 21.07 16.09
N TYR A 132 4.65 20.01 15.97
CA TYR A 132 5.06 19.16 17.08
C TYR A 132 6.57 18.83 16.99
N PRO A 133 7.28 18.73 18.13
CA PRO A 133 8.61 18.16 18.14
C PRO A 133 8.54 16.68 17.76
N ILE A 134 9.48 16.22 16.94
CA ILE A 134 9.53 14.83 16.46
C ILE A 134 10.67 14.10 17.15
N ASP A 135 10.35 13.01 17.84
CA ASP A 135 11.34 12.16 18.49
C ASP A 135 12.01 11.23 17.47
N GLN A 136 11.20 10.60 16.62
CA GLN A 136 11.68 9.58 15.69
C GLN A 136 10.79 9.45 14.45
N ILE A 137 11.42 9.27 13.28
CA ILE A 137 10.77 8.72 12.08
C ILE A 137 10.70 7.19 12.25
N VAL A 138 9.49 6.67 12.46
CA VAL A 138 9.28 5.24 12.73
C VAL A 138 9.18 4.44 11.44
N LEU A 139 8.51 5.00 10.43
CA LEU A 139 8.31 4.38 9.13
C LEU A 139 8.12 5.44 8.05
N SER A 140 8.71 5.20 6.88
CA SER A 140 8.33 5.84 5.61
C SER A 140 7.90 4.75 4.62
N THR A 141 6.92 5.06 3.78
CA THR A 141 6.49 4.15 2.69
C THR A 141 7.47 4.09 1.52
N ILE A 142 8.49 4.96 1.50
CA ILE A 142 9.52 4.97 0.47
C ILE A 142 10.90 4.62 1.08
N GLY A 143 11.78 4.07 0.26
CA GLY A 143 13.10 3.60 0.70
C GLY A 143 14.12 4.70 1.03
N ASP A 144 13.98 5.90 0.44
CA ASP A 144 14.78 7.08 0.80
C ASP A 144 13.97 7.91 1.82
N PRO A 145 14.30 7.87 3.12
CA PRO A 145 13.43 8.39 4.14
C PRO A 145 13.32 9.92 4.05
N THR A 146 12.10 10.42 4.23
CA THR A 146 11.80 11.80 4.60
C THR A 146 12.86 12.40 5.51
N LYS A 147 13.26 13.63 5.22
CA LYS A 147 14.21 14.40 6.04
C LYS A 147 13.47 15.43 6.86
N ILE A 148 13.93 15.60 8.10
CA ILE A 148 13.50 16.67 9.00
C ILE A 148 14.69 17.61 9.18
N ASN A 149 14.53 18.86 8.73
CA ASN A 149 15.53 19.92 8.85
C ASN A 149 15.02 20.98 9.83
N GLY A 150 15.43 20.89 11.10
CA GLY A 150 14.81 21.67 12.17
C GLY A 150 13.38 21.19 12.37
N ASP A 151 12.39 22.07 12.14
CA ASP A 151 10.97 21.73 12.23
C ASP A 151 10.34 21.48 10.84
N ILE A 152 11.13 21.56 9.76
CA ILE A 152 10.63 21.40 8.39
C ILE A 152 10.75 19.95 7.95
N LEU A 153 9.59 19.35 7.67
CA LEU A 153 9.45 18.03 7.08
C LEU A 153 9.42 18.13 5.56
N HIS A 154 10.24 17.33 4.88
CA HIS A 154 10.21 17.19 3.42
C HIS A 154 9.56 15.85 3.05
N LEU A 155 8.28 15.87 2.65
CA LEU A 155 7.58 14.70 2.12
C LEU A 155 7.82 14.59 0.60
N HIS A 156 8.14 13.38 0.16
CA HIS A 156 8.18 13.02 -1.25
C HIS A 156 6.77 12.81 -1.83
N PRO A 157 6.63 12.82 -3.17
CA PRO A 157 5.38 12.44 -3.84
C PRO A 157 4.87 11.06 -3.39
N ASN A 158 3.57 10.95 -3.12
CA ASN A 158 2.90 9.70 -2.71
C ASN A 158 3.46 9.04 -1.43
N GLU A 159 4.23 9.77 -0.63
CA GLU A 159 4.82 9.24 0.60
C GLU A 159 3.83 9.29 1.77
N GLY A 160 3.80 8.23 2.57
CA GLY A 160 3.26 8.22 3.91
C GLY A 160 4.39 8.09 4.93
N VAL A 161 4.32 8.87 6.00
CA VAL A 161 5.25 8.77 7.14
C VAL A 161 4.50 8.60 8.45
N LEU A 162 5.11 7.82 9.34
CA LEU A 162 4.67 7.63 10.72
C LEU A 162 5.79 8.11 11.64
N LEU A 163 5.47 9.11 12.46
CA LEU A 163 6.40 9.80 13.34
C LEU A 163 5.98 9.54 14.80
N ALA A 164 6.94 9.25 15.67
CA ALA A 164 6.73 9.26 17.11
C ALA A 164 6.96 10.68 17.65
N LEU A 165 6.12 11.11 18.58
CA LEU A 165 6.15 12.42 19.24
C LEU A 165 6.42 12.28 20.73
#